data_AF-A0A0F9HN46-F1
#
_entry.id   AF-A0A0F9HN46-F1
#
_cell.length_a   1.000
_cell.length_b   1.000
_cell.length_c   1.000
_cell.angle_alpha   90.00
_cell.angle_beta   90.00
_cell.angle_gamma   90.00
#
_symmetry.space_group_name_H-M   'P 1'
#
loop_
_entity.id
_entity.type
_entity.pdbx_description
1 polymer ?
#
loop_
_entity_poly.entity_id
_entity_poly.type
_entity_poly.pdbx_seq_one_letter_code
_entity_poly.pdbx_strand_id
1 'polypeptide(L)'
;MAGINLALEAFSSAQVLRLTGITPKQLTYWDQKGLVKPSRSPASGRGSRRLYSYLDLLALMTVKALKRRLSLQKVRKCVSFLRGRLPDISQPLSFCQLIACGDTVYLARDEAAWVDTLKVPGQTALKEILDIAMFDRELRQRVLELVVKRVEQVRVGDYAYQVEVEPDEEEGGYVATVPALPGCITQGNTLEDVLDSAADAIKCWLEAQEDLARKGVKVPTSKGRRRARVTA
;
A
#
# COMPACT_ATOMS: atom_id res chain seq x y z
N MET A 1 -1.26 -20.99 7.90
CA MET A 1 -0.93 -20.02 6.84
C MET A 1 0.40 -19.39 7.18
N ALA A 2 1.39 -19.50 6.29
CA ALA A 2 2.72 -18.91 6.51
C ALA A 2 2.57 -17.39 6.61
N GLY A 3 2.76 -16.86 7.82
CA GLY A 3 2.75 -15.42 8.09
C GLY A 3 3.92 -14.79 7.37
N ILE A 4 3.66 -14.12 6.26
CA ILE A 4 4.60 -13.12 5.76
C ILE A 4 4.56 -12.01 6.81
N ASN A 5 5.66 -11.86 7.54
CA ASN A 5 5.88 -10.73 8.41
C ASN A 5 6.13 -9.51 7.50
N LEU A 6 5.04 -8.89 7.05
CA LEU A 6 5.08 -7.62 6.33
C LEU A 6 5.61 -6.59 7.32
N ALA A 7 6.84 -6.12 7.13
CA ALA A 7 7.52 -5.19 8.04
C ALA A 7 6.78 -3.84 8.26
N LEU A 8 5.71 -3.56 7.51
CA LEU A 8 4.82 -2.43 7.74
C LEU A 8 3.73 -2.78 8.76
N GLU A 9 3.90 -2.32 10.00
CA GLU A 9 2.91 -2.48 11.07
C GLU A 9 1.71 -1.52 10.93
N ALA A 10 1.88 -0.45 10.14
CA ALA A 10 0.91 0.59 9.93
C ALA A 10 1.09 1.28 8.56
N PHE A 11 0.01 1.88 8.05
CA PHE A 11 -0.02 2.59 6.79
C PHE A 11 -0.48 4.04 6.97
N SER A 12 0.20 4.98 6.31
CA SER A 12 -0.19 6.39 6.25
C SER A 12 -1.44 6.59 5.39
N SER A 13 -2.06 7.77 5.46
CA SER A 13 -3.20 8.09 4.59
C SER A 13 -2.80 8.04 3.11
N ALA A 14 -1.60 8.49 2.75
CA ALA A 14 -1.10 8.43 1.37
C ALA A 14 -0.97 6.98 0.88
N GLN A 15 -0.36 6.10 1.69
CA GLN A 15 -0.26 4.68 1.37
C GLN A 15 -1.63 4.02 1.25
N VAL A 16 -2.59 4.34 2.13
CA VAL A 16 -3.97 3.82 2.02
C VAL A 16 -4.61 4.18 0.68
N LEU A 17 -4.52 5.43 0.26
CA LEU A 17 -5.08 5.88 -1.02
C LEU A 17 -4.44 5.14 -2.19
N ARG A 18 -3.11 4.99 -2.17
CA ARG A 18 -2.35 4.26 -3.19
C ARG A 18 -2.71 2.78 -3.25
N LEU A 19 -2.76 2.11 -2.11
CA LEU A 19 -2.97 0.65 -2.02
C LEU A 19 -4.43 0.23 -2.30
N THR A 20 -5.40 1.05 -1.89
CA THR A 20 -6.83 0.71 -2.01
C THR A 20 -7.52 1.40 -3.20
N GLY A 21 -6.89 2.45 -3.75
CA GLY A 21 -7.42 3.30 -4.82
C GLY A 21 -8.69 4.05 -4.43
N ILE A 22 -8.95 4.28 -3.13
CA ILE A 22 -10.04 5.16 -2.68
C ILE A 22 -9.55 6.62 -2.74
N THR A 23 -10.50 7.55 -2.83
CA THR A 23 -10.17 8.99 -2.86
C THR A 23 -9.99 9.56 -1.45
N PRO A 24 -9.24 10.68 -1.28
CA PRO A 24 -9.11 11.37 0.01
C PRO A 24 -10.46 11.74 0.63
N LYS A 25 -11.42 12.12 -0.21
CA LYS A 25 -12.80 12.45 0.19
C LYS A 25 -13.54 11.21 0.71
N GLN A 26 -13.41 10.06 0.03
CA GLN A 26 -14.00 8.80 0.50
C GLN A 26 -13.41 8.37 1.83
N LEU A 27 -12.08 8.40 1.98
CA LEU A 27 -11.40 8.03 3.23
C LEU A 27 -11.88 8.90 4.41
N THR A 28 -11.86 10.23 4.23
CA THR A 28 -12.35 11.18 5.23
C THR A 28 -13.82 10.95 5.57
N TYR A 29 -14.66 10.80 4.55
CA TYR A 29 -16.10 10.65 4.74
C TYR A 29 -16.48 9.33 5.43
N TRP A 30 -15.83 8.22 5.07
CA TRP A 30 -16.09 6.91 5.68
C TRP A 30 -15.61 6.84 7.13
N ASP A 31 -14.51 7.50 7.46
CA ASP A 31 -14.03 7.70 8.84
C ASP A 31 -15.04 8.51 9.67
N GLN A 32 -15.48 9.67 9.15
CA GLN A 32 -16.49 10.52 9.80
C GLN A 32 -17.82 9.77 10.04
N LYS A 33 -18.22 8.88 9.14
CA LYS A 33 -19.43 8.06 9.27
C LYS A 33 -19.23 6.78 10.07
N GLY A 34 -18.02 6.56 10.61
CA GLY A 34 -17.70 5.42 11.46
C GLY A 34 -17.72 4.08 10.74
N LEU A 35 -17.56 4.07 9.41
CA LEU A 35 -17.52 2.84 8.63
C LEU A 35 -16.20 2.12 8.87
N VAL A 36 -15.08 2.82 8.64
CA VAL A 36 -13.73 2.34 8.94
C VAL A 36 -12.95 3.49 9.55
N LYS A 37 -12.35 3.25 10.72
CA LYS A 37 -11.47 4.21 11.40
C LYS A 37 -10.04 3.65 11.45
N PRO A 38 -9.01 4.50 11.43
CA PRO A 38 -7.64 4.07 11.67
C PRO A 38 -7.51 3.39 13.04
N SER A 39 -7.03 2.15 13.06
CA SER A 39 -6.91 1.34 14.27
C SER A 39 -5.56 1.46 14.98
N ARG A 40 -4.50 1.92 14.29
CA ARG A 40 -3.15 2.07 14.87
C ARG A 40 -2.95 3.43 15.53
N SER A 41 -3.36 4.50 14.85
CA SER A 41 -3.36 5.84 15.43
C SER A 41 -4.59 6.61 14.93
N PRO A 42 -5.63 6.74 15.76
CA PRO A 42 -6.72 7.64 15.48
C PRO A 42 -6.24 9.08 15.58
N ALA A 43 -6.59 9.93 14.61
CA ALA A 43 -6.19 11.34 14.65
C ALA A 43 -6.65 11.99 15.96
N SER A 44 -5.70 12.48 16.75
CA SER A 44 -5.89 13.21 18.00
C SER A 44 -5.19 14.58 17.91
N GLY A 45 -5.92 15.61 17.48
CA GLY A 45 -5.44 16.99 17.50
C GLY A 45 -4.63 17.45 16.27
N ARG A 46 -4.03 18.64 16.38
CA ARG A 46 -3.25 19.27 15.30
C ARG A 46 -1.89 18.56 15.21
N GLY A 47 -1.61 17.92 14.07
CA GLY A 47 -0.34 17.22 13.81
C GLY A 47 -0.34 15.71 14.02
N SER A 48 -1.41 15.10 14.56
CA SER A 48 -1.49 13.63 14.70
C SER A 48 -1.64 12.96 13.34
N ARG A 49 -0.72 12.05 12.99
CA ARG A 49 -0.79 11.26 11.76
C ARG A 49 -1.79 10.11 11.92
N ARG A 50 -2.69 9.95 10.96
CA ARG A 50 -3.61 8.80 10.90
C ARG A 50 -2.83 7.57 10.44
N LEU A 51 -2.84 6.53 11.26
CA LEU A 51 -2.18 5.27 10.95
C LEU A 51 -3.18 4.11 10.91
N TYR A 52 -3.18 3.40 9.80
CA TYR A 52 -4.11 2.32 9.48
C TYR A 52 -3.42 0.97 9.57
N SER A 53 -4.10 -0.06 10.07
CA SER A 53 -3.59 -1.44 10.00
C SER A 53 -3.95 -2.07 8.65
N TYR A 54 -3.29 -3.18 8.31
CA TYR A 54 -3.65 -3.98 7.13
C TYR A 54 -5.15 -4.36 7.10
N LEU A 55 -5.73 -4.67 8.28
CA LEU A 55 -7.14 -4.99 8.42
C LEU A 55 -8.04 -3.79 8.08
N ASP A 56 -7.62 -2.56 8.43
CA ASP A 56 -8.36 -1.35 8.03
C ASP A 56 -8.38 -1.20 6.50
N LEU A 57 -7.26 -1.50 5.82
CA LEU A 57 -7.19 -1.44 4.35
C LEU A 57 -8.14 -2.46 3.70
N LEU A 58 -8.21 -3.70 4.22
CA LEU A 58 -9.19 -4.69 3.78
C LEU A 58 -10.63 -4.21 3.98
N ALA A 59 -10.93 -3.66 5.17
CA ALA A 59 -12.26 -3.12 5.45
C ALA A 59 -12.62 -1.97 4.48
N LEU A 60 -11.67 -1.10 4.15
CA LEU A 60 -11.87 -0.01 3.17
C LEU A 60 -12.16 -0.55 1.77
N MET A 61 -11.45 -1.60 1.32
CA MET A 61 -11.71 -2.26 0.04
C MET A 61 -13.10 -2.92 0.02
N THR A 62 -13.49 -3.57 1.12
CA THR A 62 -14.84 -4.12 1.33
C THR A 62 -15.90 -3.03 1.23
N VAL A 63 -15.74 -1.89 1.93
CA VAL A 63 -16.66 -0.75 1.84
C VAL A 63 -16.74 -0.20 0.42
N LYS A 64 -15.60 -0.03 -0.25
CA LYS A 64 -15.52 0.47 -1.64
C LYS A 64 -16.34 -0.41 -2.58
N ALA A 65 -16.19 -1.72 -2.46
CA ALA A 65 -16.90 -2.68 -3.29
C ALA A 65 -18.41 -2.70 -2.98
N LEU A 66 -18.81 -2.73 -1.70
CA LEU A 66 -20.21 -2.64 -1.29
C LEU A 66 -20.87 -1.35 -1.81
N LYS A 67 -20.14 -0.23 -1.79
CA LYS A 67 -20.64 1.08 -2.24
C LYS A 67 -20.89 1.18 -3.74
N ARG A 68 -20.41 0.25 -4.56
CA ARG A 68 -20.75 0.18 -6.00
C ARG A 68 -22.21 -0.21 -6.23
N ARG A 69 -22.82 -0.92 -5.28
CA ARG A 69 -24.17 -1.48 -5.41
C ARG A 69 -25.14 -0.96 -4.36
N LEU A 70 -24.64 -0.54 -3.20
CA LEU A 70 -25.46 -0.18 -2.05
C LEU A 70 -25.33 1.30 -1.70
N SER A 71 -26.42 1.88 -1.19
CA SER A 71 -26.38 3.20 -0.56
C SER A 71 -25.50 3.16 0.69
N LEU A 72 -24.88 4.30 1.04
CA LEU A 72 -24.04 4.39 2.24
C LEU A 72 -24.79 4.00 3.52
N GLN A 73 -26.08 4.35 3.60
CA GLN A 73 -26.90 4.02 4.75
C GLN A 73 -27.06 2.51 4.92
N LYS A 74 -27.18 1.76 3.82
CA LYS A 74 -27.24 0.29 3.84
C LYS A 74 -25.91 -0.32 4.26
N VAL A 75 -24.80 0.18 3.72
CA VAL A 75 -23.45 -0.25 4.18
C VAL A 75 -23.28 0.00 5.68
N ARG A 76 -23.70 1.17 6.17
CA ARG A 76 -23.65 1.50 7.61
C ARG A 76 -24.51 0.55 8.46
N LYS A 77 -25.74 0.23 8.01
CA LYS A 77 -26.61 -0.73 8.69
C LYS A 77 -25.97 -2.12 8.75
N CYS A 78 -25.36 -2.56 7.65
CA CYS A 78 -24.61 -3.82 7.59
C CYS A 78 -23.45 -3.84 8.60
N VAL A 79 -22.61 -2.79 8.61
CA VAL A 79 -21.50 -2.67 9.57
C VAL A 79 -22.00 -2.69 11.02
N SER A 80 -23.06 -1.94 11.33
CA SER A 80 -23.67 -1.93 12.66
C SER A 80 -24.19 -3.32 13.07
N PHE A 81 -24.82 -4.03 12.14
CA PHE A 81 -25.32 -5.38 12.37
C PHE A 81 -24.19 -6.37 12.63
N LEU A 82 -23.11 -6.33 11.85
CA LEU A 82 -21.94 -7.19 12.04
C LEU A 82 -21.27 -6.92 13.39
N ARG A 83 -21.06 -5.65 13.76
CA ARG A 83 -20.50 -5.27 15.07
C ARG A 83 -21.37 -5.74 16.23
N GLY A 84 -22.68 -5.72 16.09
CA GLY A 84 -23.60 -6.24 17.12
C GLY A 84 -23.56 -7.77 17.28
N ARG A 85 -23.29 -8.50 16.19
CA ARG A 85 -23.18 -9.98 16.23
C ARG A 85 -21.77 -10.49 16.55
N LEU A 86 -20.75 -9.67 16.31
CA LEU A 86 -19.34 -10.01 16.48
C LEU A 86 -18.67 -8.93 17.35
N PRO A 87 -19.04 -8.84 18.64
CA PRO A 87 -18.56 -7.75 19.51
C PRO A 87 -17.05 -7.78 19.72
N ASP A 88 -16.42 -8.96 19.66
CA ASP A 88 -14.99 -9.14 19.84
C ASP A 88 -14.16 -8.76 18.59
N ILE A 89 -14.83 -8.46 17.48
CA ILE A 89 -14.19 -8.13 16.21
C ILE A 89 -14.40 -6.64 15.91
N SER A 90 -13.35 -5.84 16.10
CA SER A 90 -13.38 -4.39 15.89
C SER A 90 -13.65 -4.01 14.41
N GLN A 91 -13.12 -4.79 13.47
CA GLN A 91 -13.26 -4.61 12.02
C GLN A 91 -13.83 -5.87 11.34
N PRO A 92 -15.15 -6.14 11.47
CA PRO A 92 -15.74 -7.38 10.95
C PRO A 92 -15.72 -7.45 9.41
N LEU A 93 -15.67 -6.30 8.74
CA LEU A 93 -15.55 -6.20 7.28
C LEU A 93 -14.22 -6.72 6.72
N SER A 94 -13.22 -7.01 7.57
CA SER A 94 -11.93 -7.55 7.15
C SER A 94 -11.90 -9.08 7.12
N PHE A 95 -12.95 -9.74 7.66
CA PHE A 95 -12.98 -11.19 7.86
C PHE A 95 -14.24 -11.85 7.27
N CYS A 96 -15.32 -11.11 7.08
CA CYS A 96 -16.60 -11.66 6.65
C CYS A 96 -16.70 -11.74 5.11
N GLN A 97 -16.93 -12.93 4.56
CA GLN A 97 -17.41 -13.03 3.18
C GLN A 97 -18.85 -12.51 3.09
N LEU A 98 -19.06 -11.50 2.25
CA LEU A 98 -20.36 -10.84 2.10
C LEU A 98 -20.90 -11.07 0.70
N ILE A 99 -22.23 -11.12 0.56
CA ILE A 99 -22.87 -11.17 -0.76
C ILE A 99 -23.84 -10.00 -0.83
N ALA A 100 -23.66 -9.14 -1.83
CA ALA A 100 -24.58 -8.05 -2.12
C ALA A 100 -25.58 -8.51 -3.19
N CYS A 101 -26.85 -8.69 -2.81
CA CYS A 101 -27.93 -9.04 -3.72
C CYS A 101 -29.01 -7.95 -3.69
N GLY A 102 -29.12 -7.22 -4.79
CA GLY A 102 -29.97 -6.02 -4.88
C GLY A 102 -29.65 -5.03 -3.77
N ASP A 103 -30.60 -4.90 -2.83
CA ASP A 103 -30.57 -3.95 -1.73
C ASP A 103 -30.17 -4.55 -0.37
N THR A 104 -29.77 -5.81 -0.33
CA THR A 104 -29.49 -6.58 0.89
C THR A 104 -28.06 -7.13 0.91
N VAL A 105 -27.47 -7.24 2.10
CA VAL A 105 -26.17 -7.88 2.34
C VAL A 105 -26.36 -9.17 3.12
N TYR A 106 -25.80 -10.26 2.61
CA TYR A 106 -25.79 -11.57 3.25
C TYR A 106 -24.38 -11.85 3.78
N LEU A 107 -24.30 -12.45 4.96
CA LEU A 107 -23.06 -13.04 5.47
C LEU A 107 -22.98 -14.47 4.95
N ALA A 108 -21.96 -14.79 4.16
CA ALA A 108 -21.67 -16.18 3.84
C ALA A 108 -21.14 -16.87 5.10
N ARG A 109 -21.79 -17.97 5.50
CA ARG A 109 -21.25 -18.95 6.44
C ARG A 109 -21.03 -20.25 5.66
N ASP A 110 -20.15 -21.12 6.16
CA ASP A 110 -19.73 -22.41 5.58
C ASP A 110 -20.72 -23.03 4.59
N GLU A 111 -20.17 -23.59 3.49
CA GLU A 111 -20.76 -24.03 2.21
C GLU A 111 -22.16 -24.70 2.20
N ALA A 112 -22.82 -24.96 3.32
CA ALA A 112 -24.07 -25.71 3.42
C ALA A 112 -25.27 -24.99 4.07
N ALA A 113 -25.19 -23.73 4.52
CA ALA A 113 -26.32 -23.07 5.19
C ALA A 113 -26.65 -21.69 4.60
N TRP A 114 -27.32 -21.69 3.44
CA TRP A 114 -27.94 -20.51 2.87
C TRP A 114 -29.31 -20.29 3.53
N VAL A 115 -29.40 -19.35 4.46
CA VAL A 115 -30.71 -18.94 4.99
C VAL A 115 -31.37 -17.99 3.99
N ASP A 116 -32.20 -18.57 3.11
CA ASP A 116 -33.21 -17.84 2.33
C ASP A 116 -34.26 -17.28 3.30
N THR A 117 -34.57 -16.00 3.20
CA THR A 117 -35.71 -15.42 3.93
C THR A 117 -36.67 -14.65 3.03
N LEU A 118 -36.48 -14.61 1.71
CA LEU A 118 -37.41 -13.93 0.81
C LEU A 118 -37.51 -14.65 -0.53
N LYS A 119 -38.26 -15.76 -0.49
CA LYS A 119 -39.29 -16.17 -1.47
C LYS A 119 -39.01 -15.73 -2.92
N VAL A 120 -38.42 -16.62 -3.71
CA VAL A 120 -38.92 -17.13 -5.01
C VAL A 120 -37.78 -17.94 -5.66
N PRO A 121 -37.96 -19.24 -5.97
CA PRO A 121 -36.97 -20.00 -6.74
C PRO A 121 -36.87 -19.43 -8.16
N GLY A 122 -35.66 -19.15 -8.63
CA GLY A 122 -35.40 -18.85 -10.05
C GLY A 122 -34.88 -17.45 -10.40
N GLN A 123 -34.70 -16.55 -9.43
CA GLN A 123 -34.03 -15.28 -9.71
C GLN A 123 -32.51 -15.43 -9.53
N THR A 124 -31.79 -15.64 -10.63
CA THR A 124 -30.33 -15.48 -10.70
C THR A 124 -30.00 -13.99 -10.68
N ALA A 125 -30.21 -13.35 -9.52
CA ALA A 125 -29.48 -12.14 -9.24
C ALA A 125 -28.00 -12.52 -9.28
N LEU A 126 -27.22 -11.91 -10.17
CA LEU A 126 -25.77 -12.05 -10.24
C LEU A 126 -25.19 -11.92 -8.83
N LYS A 127 -24.96 -13.06 -8.17
CA LYS A 127 -24.35 -13.18 -6.86
C LYS A 127 -22.88 -12.83 -7.05
N GLU A 128 -22.56 -11.54 -7.11
CA GLU A 128 -21.18 -11.11 -6.93
C GLU A 128 -20.82 -11.36 -5.47
N ILE A 129 -20.19 -12.51 -5.26
CA ILE A 129 -19.58 -12.86 -3.99
C ILE A 129 -18.49 -11.84 -3.73
N LEU A 130 -18.59 -11.12 -2.61
CA LEU A 130 -17.50 -10.29 -2.13
C LEU A 130 -16.48 -11.19 -1.45
N ASP A 131 -15.60 -11.77 -2.27
CA ASP A 131 -14.56 -12.65 -1.77
C ASP A 131 -13.44 -11.82 -1.14
N ILE A 132 -13.49 -11.70 0.19
CA ILE A 132 -12.43 -11.04 0.95
C ILE A 132 -11.07 -11.70 0.71
N ALA A 133 -11.02 -13.00 0.42
CA ALA A 133 -9.76 -13.66 0.10
C ALA A 133 -9.15 -13.14 -1.21
N MET A 134 -9.97 -12.70 -2.19
CA MET A 134 -9.46 -12.01 -3.37
C MET A 134 -8.87 -10.64 -3.02
N PHE A 135 -9.56 -9.86 -2.18
CA PHE A 135 -9.03 -8.57 -1.73
C PHE A 135 -7.76 -8.71 -0.91
N ASP A 136 -7.67 -9.74 -0.07
CA ASP A 136 -6.45 -10.06 0.66
C ASP A 136 -5.30 -10.38 -0.29
N ARG A 137 -5.50 -11.26 -1.28
CA ARG A 137 -4.47 -11.56 -2.28
C ARG A 137 -4.02 -10.31 -3.05
N GLU A 138 -4.97 -9.51 -3.52
CA GLU A 138 -4.70 -8.27 -4.26
C GLU A 138 -3.95 -7.25 -3.40
N LEU A 139 -4.41 -7.02 -2.17
CA LEU A 139 -3.82 -6.05 -1.26
C LEU A 139 -2.43 -6.50 -0.83
N ARG A 140 -2.25 -7.77 -0.49
CA ARG A 140 -0.95 -8.34 -0.12
C ARG A 140 0.08 -8.16 -1.23
N GLN A 141 -0.31 -8.36 -2.49
CA GLN A 141 0.58 -8.11 -3.62
C GLN A 141 0.99 -6.63 -3.68
N ARG A 142 0.04 -5.70 -3.59
CA ARG A 142 0.34 -4.26 -3.60
C ARG A 142 1.19 -3.81 -2.40
N VAL A 143 0.96 -4.39 -1.23
CA VAL A 143 1.76 -4.10 -0.03
C VAL A 143 3.18 -4.63 -0.20
N LEU A 144 3.35 -5.84 -0.77
CA LEU A 144 4.68 -6.36 -1.09
C LEU A 144 5.40 -5.44 -2.09
N GLU A 145 4.72 -4.99 -3.14
CA GLU A 145 5.27 -4.01 -4.09
C GLU A 145 5.64 -2.67 -3.45
N LEU A 146 4.94 -2.26 -2.37
CA LEU A 146 5.26 -1.05 -1.61
C LEU A 146 6.47 -1.23 -0.69
N VAL A 147 6.60 -2.41 -0.06
CA VAL A 147 7.68 -2.73 0.90
C VAL A 147 8.97 -3.11 0.17
N VAL A 148 8.87 -3.72 -1.00
CA VAL A 148 10.02 -4.04 -1.83
C VAL A 148 10.53 -2.74 -2.44
N LYS A 149 11.65 -2.23 -1.89
CA LYS A 149 12.37 -1.11 -2.47
C LYS A 149 12.62 -1.37 -3.95
N ARG A 150 12.30 -0.38 -4.79
CA ARG A 150 12.51 -0.52 -6.23
C ARG A 150 14.00 -0.33 -6.51
N VAL A 151 14.70 -1.41 -6.87
CA VAL A 151 16.13 -1.35 -7.20
C VAL A 151 16.28 -1.20 -8.70
N GLU A 152 16.71 -0.03 -9.14
CA GLU A 152 17.03 0.26 -10.53
C GLU A 152 18.54 0.25 -10.75
N GLN A 153 18.98 0.02 -11.99
CA GLN A 153 20.39 0.13 -12.36
C GLN A 153 20.64 1.42 -13.11
N VAL A 154 21.47 2.29 -12.54
CA VAL A 154 21.95 3.51 -13.19
C VAL A 154 23.39 3.34 -13.60
N ARG A 155 23.72 3.75 -14.83
CA ARG A 155 25.06 3.65 -15.41
C ARG A 155 25.74 5.01 -15.38
N VAL A 156 26.95 5.04 -14.85
CA VAL A 156 27.82 6.21 -14.88
C VAL A 156 29.22 5.76 -15.27
N GLY A 157 29.69 6.21 -16.44
CA GLY A 157 30.93 5.71 -17.06
C GLY A 157 30.89 4.20 -17.30
N ASP A 158 31.93 3.49 -16.86
CA ASP A 158 32.08 2.04 -17.00
C ASP A 158 31.41 1.22 -15.87
N TYR A 159 30.78 1.88 -14.91
CA TYR A 159 30.22 1.27 -13.71
C TYR A 159 28.69 1.31 -13.70
N ALA A 160 28.10 0.27 -13.12
CA ALA A 160 26.67 0.20 -12.83
C ALA A 160 26.44 0.26 -11.32
N TYR A 161 25.50 1.11 -10.92
CA TYR A 161 25.12 1.34 -9.53
C TYR A 161 23.68 0.89 -9.31
N GLN A 162 23.46 0.17 -8.21
CA GLN A 162 22.10 -0.11 -7.74
C GLN A 162 21.59 1.13 -7.04
N VAL A 163 20.44 1.61 -7.51
CA VAL A 163 19.73 2.76 -6.97
C VAL A 163 18.44 2.26 -6.35
N GLU A 164 18.33 2.40 -5.04
CA GLU A 164 17.10 2.08 -4.29
C GLU A 164 16.17 3.28 -4.37
N VAL A 165 14.99 3.09 -4.95
CA VAL A 165 13.97 4.12 -5.10
C VAL A 165 12.78 3.79 -4.20
N GLU A 166 12.40 4.80 -3.42
CA GLU A 166 11.27 4.75 -2.50
C GLU A 166 10.34 5.95 -2.79
N PRO A 167 9.03 5.80 -2.63
CA PRO A 167 8.10 6.94 -2.74
C PRO A 167 8.29 7.89 -1.56
N ASP A 168 8.29 9.21 -1.81
CA ASP A 168 8.22 10.20 -0.72
C ASP A 168 6.77 10.37 -0.25
N GLU A 169 6.50 10.06 1.02
CA GLU A 169 5.16 10.14 1.59
C GLU A 169 4.80 11.52 2.14
N GLU A 170 5.78 12.39 2.39
CA GLU A 170 5.56 13.71 2.97
C GLU A 170 5.39 14.77 1.89
N GLU A 171 6.28 14.81 0.90
CA GLU A 171 6.26 15.80 -0.18
C GLU A 171 5.60 15.27 -1.46
N GLY A 172 5.48 13.94 -1.59
CA GLY A 172 5.10 13.28 -2.84
C GLY A 172 6.30 13.15 -3.79
N GLY A 173 6.21 12.21 -4.73
CA GLY A 173 7.32 11.89 -5.64
C GLY A 173 8.13 10.70 -5.16
N TYR A 174 9.44 10.72 -5.41
CA TYR A 174 10.36 9.62 -5.17
C TYR A 174 11.67 10.13 -4.57
N VAL A 175 12.23 9.36 -3.65
CA VAL A 175 13.58 9.49 -3.13
C VAL A 175 14.40 8.32 -3.65
N ALA A 176 15.59 8.60 -4.16
CA ALA A 176 16.56 7.60 -4.56
C ALA A 176 17.80 7.64 -3.66
N THR A 177 18.28 6.48 -3.25
CA THR A 177 19.51 6.29 -2.48
C THR A 177 20.42 5.32 -3.22
N VAL A 178 21.73 5.58 -3.18
CA VAL A 178 22.73 4.68 -3.79
C VAL A 178 23.53 3.98 -2.69
N PRO A 179 23.21 2.72 -2.32
CA PRO A 179 23.85 2.05 -1.17
C PRO A 179 25.38 1.92 -1.30
N ALA A 180 25.87 1.82 -2.54
CA ALA A 180 27.31 1.75 -2.82
C ALA A 180 28.05 3.08 -2.61
N LEU A 181 27.32 4.20 -2.51
CA LEU A 181 27.84 5.57 -2.36
C LEU A 181 27.16 6.23 -1.13
N PRO A 182 27.67 5.99 0.09
CA PRO A 182 27.04 6.50 1.30
C PRO A 182 26.80 8.01 1.25
N GLY A 183 25.58 8.42 1.60
CA GLY A 183 25.15 9.82 1.56
C GLY A 183 24.70 10.33 0.19
N CYS A 184 24.79 9.52 -0.87
CA CYS A 184 24.21 9.87 -2.17
C CYS A 184 22.70 9.59 -2.15
N ILE A 185 21.94 10.66 -1.88
CA ILE A 185 20.48 10.68 -1.81
C ILE A 185 19.99 11.80 -2.73
N THR A 186 18.93 11.55 -3.49
CA THR A 186 18.29 12.53 -4.37
C THR A 186 16.78 12.34 -4.38
N GLN A 187 16.06 13.29 -4.96
CA GLN A 187 14.59 13.27 -5.05
C GLN A 187 14.11 13.69 -6.43
N GLY A 188 12.92 13.23 -6.83
CA GLY A 188 12.31 13.55 -8.11
C GLY A 188 10.79 13.38 -8.10
N ASN A 189 10.10 14.11 -8.97
CA ASN A 189 8.64 14.08 -9.05
C ASN A 189 8.12 12.79 -9.71
N THR A 190 8.90 12.24 -10.65
CA THR A 190 8.63 10.96 -11.32
C THR A 190 9.79 9.98 -11.14
N LEU A 191 9.54 8.71 -11.49
CA LEU A 191 10.58 7.69 -11.46
C LEU A 191 11.71 8.00 -12.46
N GLU A 192 11.39 8.57 -13.62
CA GLU A 192 12.40 8.94 -14.61
C GLU A 192 13.27 10.09 -14.07
N ASP A 193 12.63 11.15 -13.59
CA ASP A 193 13.32 12.33 -13.03
C ASP A 193 14.28 11.96 -11.88
N VAL A 194 13.85 11.06 -10.98
CA VAL A 194 14.66 10.67 -9.83
C VAL A 194 15.87 9.82 -10.25
N LEU A 195 15.74 9.02 -11.30
CA LEU A 195 16.85 8.20 -11.83
C LEU A 195 17.87 9.05 -12.58
N ASP A 196 17.41 10.03 -13.34
CA ASP A 196 18.28 11.02 -13.99
C ASP A 196 19.04 11.84 -12.95
N SER A 197 18.31 12.33 -11.93
CA SER A 197 18.91 13.04 -10.80
C SER A 197 19.89 12.15 -10.02
N ALA A 198 19.64 10.84 -9.95
CA ALA A 198 20.56 9.90 -9.30
C ALA A 198 21.84 9.71 -10.12
N ALA A 199 21.74 9.68 -11.46
CA ALA A 199 22.92 9.61 -12.32
C ALA A 199 23.84 10.82 -12.12
N ASP A 200 23.27 12.02 -12.03
CA ASP A 200 24.05 13.24 -11.80
C ASP A 200 24.60 13.30 -10.38
N ALA A 201 23.84 12.88 -9.37
CA ALA A 201 24.33 12.77 -8.01
C ALA A 201 25.51 11.77 -7.89
N ILE A 202 25.45 10.64 -8.60
CA ILE A 202 26.55 9.67 -8.67
C ILE A 202 27.80 10.31 -9.28
N LYS A 203 27.67 11.04 -10.41
CA LYS A 203 28.80 11.74 -11.05
C LYS A 203 29.45 12.73 -10.08
N CYS A 204 28.64 13.62 -9.50
CA CYS A 204 29.10 14.63 -8.54
C CYS A 204 29.80 13.99 -7.33
N TRP A 205 29.26 12.87 -6.82
CA TRP A 205 29.87 12.15 -5.70
C TRP A 205 31.25 11.61 -6.07
N LEU A 206 31.41 10.99 -7.25
CA LEU A 206 32.68 10.44 -7.73
C LEU A 206 33.74 11.54 -7.95
N GLU A 207 33.35 12.66 -8.58
CA GLU A 207 34.24 13.82 -8.77
C GLU A 207 34.73 14.38 -7.43
N ALA A 208 33.83 14.51 -6.44
CA ALA A 208 34.19 14.95 -5.11
C ALA A 208 35.17 13.97 -4.41
N GLN A 209 35.03 12.66 -4.62
CA GLN A 209 35.99 11.69 -4.08
C GLN A 209 37.38 11.85 -4.71
N GLU A 210 37.46 12.04 -6.02
CA GLU A 210 38.76 12.24 -6.71
C GLU A 210 39.49 13.47 -6.19
N ASP A 211 38.75 14.57 -5.99
CA ASP A 211 39.32 15.80 -5.44
C ASP A 211 39.78 15.65 -3.98
N LEU A 212 39.02 14.92 -3.15
CA LEU A 212 39.42 14.59 -1.79
C LEU A 212 40.66 13.68 -1.75
N ALA A 213 40.74 12.70 -2.65
CA ALA A 213 41.89 11.82 -2.79
C ALA A 213 43.15 12.60 -3.21
N ARG A 214 43.03 13.54 -4.15
CA ARG A 214 44.12 14.47 -4.53
C ARG A 214 44.61 15.31 -3.35
N LYS A 215 43.70 15.70 -2.46
CA LYS A 215 44.00 16.46 -1.22
C LYS A 215 44.48 15.56 -0.07
N GLY A 216 44.64 14.25 -0.28
CA GLY A 216 45.11 13.30 0.73
C GLY A 216 44.11 13.01 1.85
N VAL A 217 42.83 13.36 1.67
CA VAL A 217 41.77 13.09 2.65
C VAL A 217 41.32 11.63 2.50
N LYS A 218 41.20 10.89 3.62
CA LYS A 218 40.65 9.52 3.59
C LYS A 218 39.16 9.57 3.29
N VAL A 219 38.76 8.89 2.22
CA VAL A 219 37.39 8.89 1.71
C VAL A 219 36.72 7.50 1.77
N PRO A 220 35.38 7.43 1.92
CA PRO A 220 34.64 6.17 1.85
C PRO A 220 34.84 5.47 0.50
N THR A 221 35.05 4.15 0.50
CA THR A 221 35.26 3.41 -0.75
C THR A 221 33.94 3.12 -1.46
N SER A 222 33.86 3.42 -2.76
CA SER A 222 32.72 3.03 -3.59
C SER A 222 32.85 1.55 -4.00
N LYS A 223 31.76 0.80 -3.88
CA LYS A 223 31.68 -0.61 -4.33
C LYS A 223 30.80 -0.77 -5.58
N GLY A 224 31.03 0.06 -6.60
CA GLY A 224 30.35 -0.09 -7.89
C GLY A 224 30.72 -1.43 -8.56
N ARG A 225 29.76 -2.10 -9.20
CA ARG A 225 30.07 -3.33 -9.96
C ARG A 225 30.65 -2.93 -11.32
N ARG A 226 31.89 -3.34 -11.56
CA ARG A 226 32.58 -3.17 -12.85
C ARG A 226 31.93 -4.09 -13.90
N ARG A 227 31.85 -3.65 -15.16
CA ARG A 227 31.34 -4.47 -16.27
C ARG A 227 31.93 -5.90 -16.28
N ALA A 228 31.08 -6.91 -16.46
CA ALA A 228 31.53 -8.18 -17.02
C ALA A 228 31.85 -7.94 -18.50
N ARG A 229 33.07 -8.31 -18.92
CA ARG A 229 33.46 -8.24 -20.33
C ARG A 229 32.56 -9.22 -21.10
N VAL A 230 31.67 -8.72 -21.95
CA VAL A 230 30.98 -9.57 -22.93
C VAL A 230 32.04 -9.97 -23.94
N THR A 231 32.65 -11.13 -23.75
CA THR A 231 33.42 -11.79 -24.80
C THR A 231 32.41 -12.37 -25.78
N ALA A 232 32.41 -11.82 -27.01
CA ALA A 232 31.69 -12.36 -28.15
C ALA A 232 32.22 -13.74 -28.55
#